data_AF-A0A377KG03-F1
#
_entry.id   AF-A0A377KG03-F1
#
_cell.length_a   1.000
_cell.length_b   1.000
_cell.length_c   1.000
_cell.angle_alpha   90.00
_cell.angle_beta   90.00
_cell.angle_gamma   90.00
#
_symmetry.space_group_name_H-M   'P 1'
#
loop_
_entity.id
_entity.type
_entity.pdbx_description
1 polymer ?
#
loop_
_entity_poly.entity_id
_entity_poly.type
_entity_poly.pdbx_seq_one_letter_code
_entity_poly.pdbx_strand_id
1 'polypeptide(L)' 'MIKPIVKLGVNVLASISLFIAPVMISQSISAKGVFGEQYLIEYAGTLLVHSLAILFLTFSLNRFIDAIHVISSASKN' A
#
# COMPACT_ATOMS: atom_id res chain seq x y z
N MET A 1 -17.90 6.18 14.76
CA MET A 1 -17.77 6.67 13.36
C MET A 1 -16.32 6.82 12.87
N ILE A 2 -15.30 6.70 13.72
CA ILE A 2 -13.89 6.91 13.32
C ILE A 2 -13.31 5.76 12.47
N LYS A 3 -13.60 4.48 12.79
CA LYS A 3 -13.04 3.33 12.06
C LYS A 3 -13.26 3.36 10.54
N PRO A 4 -14.48 3.61 10.01
CA PRO A 4 -14.69 3.71 8.57
C PRO A 4 -13.86 4.80 7.89
N ILE A 5 -13.68 5.96 8.55
CA ILE A 5 -12.90 7.09 8.02
C ILE A 5 -11.41 6.70 7.93
N VAL A 6 -10.88 6.06 8.97
CA VAL A 6 -9.48 5.60 8.97
C VAL A 6 -9.25 4.54 7.90
N LYS A 7 -10.15 3.57 7.75
CA LYS A 7 -10.08 2.56 6.68
C LYS A 7 -10.12 3.21 5.30
N LEU A 8 -11.00 4.19 5.08
CA LEU A 8 -11.05 4.92 3.82
C LEU A 8 -9.70 5.57 3.52
N GLY A 9 -9.09 6.25 4.51
CA GLY A 9 -7.76 6.83 4.40
C GLY A 9 -6.68 5.82 3.98
N VAL A 10 -6.63 4.65 4.64
CA VAL A 10 -5.69 3.58 4.30
C VAL A 10 -5.86 3.12 2.84
N ASN A 11 -7.09 2.89 2.40
CA ASN A 11 -7.35 2.42 1.03
C ASN A 11 -7.07 3.50 -0.03
N VAL A 12 -7.35 4.78 0.26
CA VAL A 12 -7.00 5.90 -0.63
C VAL A 12 -5.48 6.01 -0.77
N LEU A 13 -4.73 5.93 0.33
CA LEU A 13 -3.27 5.95 0.29
C LEU A 13 -2.70 4.77 -0.50
N ALA A 14 -3.28 3.58 -0.32
CA ALA A 14 -2.90 2.39 -1.09
C ALA A 14 -3.12 2.59 -2.59
N SER A 15 -4.27 3.14 -2.98
CA SER A 15 -4.60 3.43 -4.38
C SER A 15 -3.63 4.44 -5.00
N ILE A 16 -3.33 5.53 -4.29
CA ILE A 16 -2.34 6.53 -4.74
C ILE A 16 -0.96 5.89 -4.88
N SER A 17 -0.56 5.06 -3.92
CA SER A 17 0.74 4.38 -3.94
C SER A 17 0.85 3.42 -5.13
N LEU A 18 -0.18 2.62 -5.40
CA LEU A 18 -0.24 1.74 -6.57
C LEU A 18 -0.22 2.50 -7.89
N PHE A 19 -0.87 3.67 -7.94
CA PHE A 19 -0.88 4.52 -9.13
C PHE A 19 0.50 5.13 -9.42
N ILE A 20 1.24 5.55 -8.39
CA ILE A 20 2.54 6.21 -8.54
C ILE A 20 3.69 5.21 -8.71
N ALA A 21 3.57 4.00 -8.16
CA ALA A 21 4.61 2.97 -8.17
C ALA A 21 5.21 2.68 -9.57
N PRO A 22 4.42 2.51 -10.65
CA PRO A 22 4.94 2.34 -12.01
C PRO A 22 5.97 3.40 -12.41
N VAL A 23 5.66 4.68 -12.19
CA VAL A 23 6.51 5.80 -12.60
C VAL A 23 7.80 5.80 -11.79
N MET A 24 7.69 5.64 -10.46
CA MET A 24 8.86 5.61 -9.56
C MET A 24 9.81 4.47 -9.89
N ILE A 25 9.27 3.27 -10.15
CA ILE A 25 10.05 2.08 -10.47
C ILE A 25 10.71 2.23 -11.84
N SER A 26 9.98 2.72 -12.85
CA SER A 26 10.52 2.99 -14.18
C SER A 26 11.71 3.95 -14.13
N GLN A 27 11.57 5.06 -13.40
CA GLN A 27 12.64 6.05 -13.23
C GLN A 27 13.84 5.47 -12.49
N SER A 28 13.61 4.69 -11.42
CA SER A 28 14.69 4.06 -10.65
C SER A 28 15.50 3.06 -11.47
N ILE A 29 14.83 2.21 -12.26
CA ILE A 29 15.51 1.21 -13.11
C ILE A 29 16.26 1.91 -14.25
N SER A 30 15.65 2.91 -14.89
CA SER A 30 16.30 3.69 -15.94
C SER A 30 17.54 4.42 -15.43
N ALA A 31 17.52 4.96 -14.22
CA ALA A 31 18.67 5.61 -13.58
C ALA A 31 19.85 4.65 -13.31
N LYS A 32 19.59 3.34 -13.20
CA LYS A 32 20.63 2.32 -13.10
C LYS A 32 21.25 1.94 -14.45
N GLY A 33 20.74 2.48 -15.56
CA GLY A 33 21.20 2.15 -16.91
C GLY A 33 20.73 0.78 -17.41
N VAL A 34 19.66 0.22 -16.85
CA VAL A 34 19.09 -1.05 -17.30
C VAL A 34 18.12 -0.78 -18.47
N PHE A 35 18.29 -1.50 -19.59
CA PHE A 35 17.51 -1.31 -20.81
C PHE A 35 17.14 -2.64 -21.49
N GLY A 36 16.31 -2.60 -22.53
CA GLY A 36 15.94 -3.77 -23.32
C GLY A 36 15.11 -4.80 -22.56
N GLU A 37 15.33 -6.08 -22.82
CA GLU A 37 14.58 -7.18 -22.18
C GLU A 37 14.80 -7.24 -20.67
N GLN A 38 16.01 -6.94 -20.20
CA GLN A 38 16.32 -6.89 -18.77
C GLN A 38 15.49 -5.82 -18.05
N TYR A 39 15.27 -4.67 -18.69
CA TYR A 39 14.40 -3.62 -18.14
C TYR A 39 12.97 -4.13 -17.96
N LEU A 40 12.41 -4.85 -18.94
CA LEU A 40 11.03 -5.36 -18.85
C LEU A 40 10.86 -6.35 -17.69
N ILE A 41 11.83 -7.26 -17.54
CA ILE A 41 11.81 -8.27 -16.47
C ILE A 41 11.96 -7.60 -15.10
N GLU A 42 12.95 -6.71 -14.94
CA GLU A 42 13.19 -6.01 -13.67
C GLU A 42 12.02 -5.09 -13.31
N TYR A 43 11.45 -4.38 -14.29
CA TYR A 43 10.29 -3.53 -14.11
C TYR A 43 9.07 -4.33 -13.67
N ALA A 44 8.72 -5.39 -14.40
CA ALA A 44 7.55 -6.21 -14.07
C ALA A 44 7.70 -6.89 -12.71
N GLY A 45 8.88 -7.47 -12.43
CA GLY A 45 9.18 -8.11 -11.15
C GLY A 45 9.12 -7.12 -9.98
N THR A 46 9.77 -5.96 -10.13
CA THR A 46 9.79 -4.92 -9.09
C THR A 46 8.39 -4.37 -8.85
N LEU A 47 7.62 -4.10 -9.91
CA LEU A 47 6.25 -3.61 -9.82
C LEU A 47 5.33 -4.61 -9.13
N LEU A 48 5.45 -5.90 -9.45
CA LEU A 48 4.68 -6.96 -8.80
C LEU A 48 4.95 -7.00 -7.29
N VAL A 49 6.22 -7.04 -6.88
CA VAL A 49 6.61 -7.11 -5.47
C VAL A 49 6.11 -5.88 -4.70
N HIS A 50 6.29 -4.67 -5.24
CA HIS A 50 5.82 -3.45 -4.59
C HIS A 50 4.30 -3.41 -4.50
N SER A 51 3.59 -3.84 -5.54
CA SER A 51 2.13 -3.87 -5.54
C SER A 51 1.59 -4.85 -4.48
N LEU A 52 2.18 -6.04 -4.38
CA LEU A 52 1.84 -7.02 -3.35
C LEU A 52 2.12 -6.49 -1.95
N ALA A 53 3.25 -5.81 -1.74
CA ALA A 53 3.59 -5.20 -0.46
C ALA A 53 2.56 -4.14 -0.03
N ILE A 54 2.16 -3.24 -0.95
CA ILE A 54 1.15 -2.22 -0.70
C ILE A 54 -0.20 -2.85 -0.33
N LEU A 55 -0.65 -3.85 -1.10
CA LEU A 55 -1.91 -4.54 -0.86
C LEU A 55 -1.89 -5.31 0.47
N PHE A 56 -0.80 -6.00 0.77
CA PHE A 56 -0.65 -6.75 2.02
C PHE A 56 -0.63 -5.82 3.25
N LEU A 57 0.09 -4.69 3.17
CA LEU A 57 0.10 -3.68 4.22
C LEU A 57 -1.31 -3.10 4.43
N THR A 58 -2.00 -2.77 3.35
CA THR A 58 -3.38 -2.27 3.37
C THR A 58 -4.33 -3.26 4.04
N PHE A 59 -4.24 -4.54 3.67
CA PHE A 59 -5.01 -5.60 4.30
C PHE A 59 -4.71 -5.71 5.80
N SER A 60 -3.43 -5.70 6.17
CA SER A 60 -2.97 -5.82 7.56
C SER A 60 -3.45 -4.65 8.42
N LEU A 61 -3.35 -3.41 7.91
CA LEU A 61 -3.83 -2.21 8.58
C LEU A 61 -5.36 -2.23 8.73
N ASN A 62 -6.10 -2.64 7.70
CA ASN A 62 -7.55 -2.77 7.79
C ASN A 62 -7.96 -3.79 8.87
N ARG A 63 -7.28 -4.95 8.94
CA ARG A 63 -7.51 -5.94 10.02
C ARG A 63 -7.16 -5.40 11.39
N PHE A 64 -6.06 -4.64 11.50
CA PHE A 64 -5.68 -3.99 12.75
C PHE A 64 -6.74 -3.00 13.22
N ILE A 65 -7.25 -2.13 12.33
CA ILE A 65 -8.31 -1.16 12.65
C ILE A 65 -9.59 -1.86 13.14
N ASP A 66 -9.93 -3.01 12.56
CA ASP A 66 -11.06 -3.81 13.01
C ASP A 66 -10.85 -4.34 14.43
N ALA A 67 -9.65 -4.85 14.71
CA ALA A 67 -9.28 -5.43 15.99
C ALA A 67 -9.26 -4.41 17.14
N ILE A 68 -9.02 -3.12 16.88
CA ILE A 68 -9.06 -2.06 17.90
C ILE A 68 -10.47 -2.02 18.50
N HIS A 69 -10.67 -2.55 19.71
CA HIS A 69 -11.89 -2.28 20.47
C HIS A 69 -11.86 -0.81 20.90
N VAL A 70 -12.94 -0.07 20.62
CA VAL A 70 -13.16 1.21 21.26
C VAL A 70 -13.35 0.88 22.73
N ILE A 71 -12.34 1.09 23.56
CA ILE A 71 -12.47 1.06 25.01
C ILE A 71 -13.50 2.14 25.31
N SER A 72 -14.75 1.71 25.53
CA SER A 72 -15.83 2.54 26.03
C SER A 72 -15.48 2.89 27.47
N SER A 73 -14.70 3.94 27.65
CA SER A 73 -14.55 4.66 28.91
C SER A 73 -15.85 5.41 29.22
N ALA A 74 -16.98 4.70 29.34
CA ALA A 74 -18.24 5.22 29.85
C ALA A 74 -19.25 4.09 30.07
N SER A 75 -19.92 4.17 31.22
CA SER A 75 -21.13 3.43 31.60
C SER A 75 -20.93 1.97 32.02
N LYS A 76 -20.39 1.80 33.23
CA LYS A 76 -21.20 1.26 34.33
C LYS A 76 -20.70 1.88 35.63
N ASN A 77 -21.47 2.85 36.13
CA ASN A 77 -21.65 3.05 37.57
C ASN A 77 -22.00 1.72 38.23
#